data_AF-A0A0C3DSR1-F1
#
_entry.id   AF-A0A0C3DSR1-F1
#
_cell.length_a   1.000
_cell.length_b   1.000
_cell.length_c   1.000
_cell.angle_alpha   90.00
_cell.angle_beta   90.00
_cell.angle_gamma   90.00
#
_symmetry.space_group_name_H-M   'P 1'
#
loop_
_entity.id
_entity.type
_entity.pdbx_description
1 polymer ?
#
loop_
_entity_poly.entity_id
_entity_poly.type
_entity_poly.pdbx_seq_one_letter_code
_entity_poly.pdbx_strand_id
1 'polypeptide(L)'
;MSSQTPNPATSNSVPTWSEIRQCAQEGFEVRPCLWQLKVAEALLKHEKDVICMAGTGMGKMHGFWLLLLFRPGGIQVVITPLNMLGKQNVASLAKAGIRGIAINSETATAASFSVRALKLKNKAHLRSILKAIGSFQYDTIVISPEQMMKLNGDFEKLLKNPLFTSRIISIVINEAHCLTQWGEFCPEYRELGCL
;
A
#
# COMPACT_ATOMS: atom_id res chain seq x y z
N MET A 1 -24.22 -22.65 -19.49
CA MET A 1 -23.50 -21.71 -20.37
C MET A 1 -22.42 -21.05 -19.54
N SER A 2 -21.19 -21.51 -19.67
CA SER A 2 -20.06 -21.07 -18.86
C SER A 2 -19.58 -19.72 -19.38
N SER A 3 -19.80 -18.65 -18.59
CA SER A 3 -19.20 -17.35 -18.84
C SER A 3 -17.72 -17.41 -18.45
N GLN A 4 -16.85 -17.54 -19.45
CA GLN A 4 -15.41 -17.34 -19.28
C GLN A 4 -15.19 -15.87 -18.94
N THR A 5 -14.68 -15.60 -17.74
CA THR A 5 -14.07 -14.32 -17.40
C THR A 5 -12.80 -14.16 -18.27
N PRO A 6 -12.59 -13.01 -18.93
CA PRO A 6 -11.35 -12.80 -19.66
C PRO A 6 -10.21 -12.66 -18.66
N ASN A 7 -9.22 -13.54 -18.75
CA ASN A 7 -7.97 -13.45 -17.99
C ASN A 7 -7.04 -12.45 -18.69
N PRO A 8 -6.78 -11.23 -18.16
CA PRO A 8 -6.01 -10.21 -18.87
C PRO A 8 -4.48 -10.39 -18.75
N ALA A 9 -4.01 -11.41 -18.02
CA ALA A 9 -2.65 -11.41 -17.48
C ALA A 9 -1.61 -12.22 -18.29
N THR A 10 -1.55 -12.06 -19.63
CA THR A 10 -0.53 -12.76 -20.45
C THR A 10 0.17 -11.94 -21.53
N SER A 11 -0.15 -10.65 -21.75
CA SER A 11 0.63 -9.83 -22.68
C SER A 11 1.62 -8.91 -21.94
N ASN A 12 2.88 -8.91 -22.40
CA ASN A 12 3.93 -7.98 -21.92
C ASN A 12 3.66 -6.50 -22.29
N SER A 13 2.49 -6.19 -22.86
CA SER A 13 2.11 -4.85 -23.27
C SER A 13 1.35 -4.14 -22.15
N VAL A 14 1.65 -2.87 -21.94
CA VAL A 14 0.89 -2.01 -21.02
C VAL A 14 -0.59 -1.98 -21.47
N PRO A 15 -1.55 -2.23 -20.57
CA PRO A 15 -2.97 -2.23 -20.93
C PRO A 15 -3.41 -0.84 -21.37
N THR A 16 -4.32 -0.80 -22.34
CA THR A 16 -4.99 0.40 -22.81
C THR A 16 -5.83 1.03 -21.69
N TRP A 17 -6.12 2.32 -21.80
CA TRP A 17 -6.99 3.01 -20.84
C TRP A 17 -8.40 2.42 -20.77
N SER A 18 -8.89 1.81 -21.86
CA SER A 18 -10.18 1.12 -21.88
C SER A 18 -10.14 -0.13 -21.02
N GLU A 19 -9.10 -0.94 -21.13
CA GLU A 19 -8.89 -2.12 -20.29
C GLU A 19 -8.70 -1.74 -18.82
N ILE A 20 -7.91 -0.69 -18.53
CA ILE A 20 -7.76 -0.16 -17.17
C ILE A 20 -9.12 0.24 -16.59
N ARG A 21 -9.96 0.95 -17.35
CA ARG A 21 -11.31 1.32 -16.90
C ARG A 21 -12.22 0.12 -16.68
N GLN A 22 -12.14 -0.87 -17.56
CA GLN A 22 -12.95 -2.08 -17.43
C GLN A 22 -12.60 -2.83 -16.15
N CYS A 23 -11.31 -3.11 -15.91
CA CYS A 23 -10.87 -3.77 -14.68
C CYS A 23 -11.19 -2.92 -13.44
N ALA A 24 -11.09 -1.60 -13.52
CA ALA A 24 -11.49 -0.71 -12.43
C ALA A 24 -12.98 -0.80 -12.10
N GLN A 25 -13.83 -0.93 -13.12
CA GLN A 25 -15.27 -1.07 -12.95
C GLN A 25 -15.63 -2.43 -12.34
N GLU A 26 -14.96 -3.50 -12.79
CA GLU A 26 -15.18 -4.87 -12.29
C GLU A 26 -14.65 -5.06 -10.86
N GLY A 27 -13.48 -4.49 -10.54
CA GLY A 27 -12.84 -4.64 -9.24
C GLY A 27 -13.30 -3.62 -8.20
N PHE A 28 -13.27 -2.33 -8.54
CA PHE A 28 -13.54 -1.25 -7.58
C PHE A 28 -14.93 -0.63 -7.69
N GLU A 29 -15.73 -1.03 -8.68
CA GLU A 29 -17.03 -0.40 -9.00
C GLU A 29 -16.92 1.11 -9.29
N VAL A 30 -15.76 1.56 -9.77
CA VAL A 30 -15.51 2.96 -10.10
C VAL A 30 -15.08 3.14 -11.54
N ARG A 31 -15.33 4.34 -12.06
CA ARG A 31 -14.78 4.80 -13.34
C ARG A 31 -13.66 5.81 -13.10
N PRO A 32 -12.38 5.42 -13.29
CA PRO A 32 -11.26 6.34 -13.14
C PRO A 32 -11.35 7.51 -14.11
N CYS A 33 -11.07 8.70 -13.60
CA CYS A 33 -10.94 9.91 -14.41
C CYS A 33 -9.58 9.94 -15.14
N LEU A 34 -9.41 10.92 -16.03
CA LEU A 34 -8.26 10.98 -16.94
C LEU A 34 -6.91 10.98 -16.22
N TRP A 35 -6.75 11.75 -15.14
CA TRP A 35 -5.47 11.82 -14.44
C TRP A 35 -5.18 10.57 -13.60
N GLN A 36 -6.21 9.88 -13.08
CA GLN A 36 -6.04 8.59 -12.40
C GLN A 36 -5.53 7.52 -13.37
N LEU A 37 -6.02 7.53 -14.62
CA LEU A 37 -5.52 6.65 -15.67
C LEU A 37 -4.07 6.94 -16.04
N LYS A 38 -3.68 8.22 -16.12
CA LYS A 38 -2.28 8.60 -16.36
C LYS A 38 -1.35 8.11 -15.25
N VAL A 39 -1.78 8.20 -13.98
CA VAL A 39 -1.03 7.64 -12.84
C VAL A 39 -0.88 6.12 -13.01
N ALA A 40 -1.99 5.41 -13.24
CA ALA A 40 -1.96 3.96 -13.41
C ALA A 40 -1.08 3.53 -14.58
N GLU A 41 -1.20 4.18 -15.74
CA GLU A 41 -0.38 3.90 -16.92
C GLU A 41 1.11 4.10 -16.63
N ALA A 42 1.48 5.20 -15.96
CA ALA A 42 2.87 5.47 -15.60
C ALA A 42 3.44 4.38 -14.67
N LEU A 43 2.66 3.95 -13.67
CA LEU A 43 3.02 2.87 -12.77
C LEU A 43 3.14 1.51 -13.49
N LEU A 44 2.23 1.23 -14.42
CA LEU A 44 2.22 -0.02 -15.20
C LEU A 44 3.41 -0.11 -16.15
N LYS A 45 3.80 1.01 -16.75
CA LYS A 45 5.02 1.16 -17.57
C LYS A 45 6.28 0.92 -16.75
N HIS A 46 6.30 1.31 -15.47
CA HIS A 46 7.42 1.11 -14.56
C HIS A 46 8.75 1.71 -15.06
N GLU A 47 8.67 2.85 -15.75
CA GLU A 47 9.84 3.55 -16.32
C GLU A 47 10.32 4.71 -15.44
N LYS A 48 9.42 5.30 -14.64
CA LYS A 48 9.66 6.54 -13.90
C LYS A 48 8.88 6.58 -12.60
N ASP A 49 9.41 7.33 -11.63
CA ASP A 49 8.67 7.71 -10.43
C ASP A 49 7.54 8.69 -10.74
N VAL A 50 6.47 8.62 -9.96
CA VAL A 50 5.24 9.40 -10.18
C VAL A 50 4.96 10.32 -8.99
N ILE A 51 4.89 11.62 -9.24
CA ILE A 51 4.36 12.61 -8.30
C ILE A 51 2.94 12.97 -8.73
N CYS A 52 1.96 12.70 -7.85
CA CYS A 52 0.56 13.02 -8.09
C CYS A 52 0.11 14.17 -7.18
N MET A 53 -0.23 15.32 -7.76
CA MET A 53 -0.83 16.45 -7.05
C MET A 53 -2.30 16.57 -7.43
N ALA A 54 -3.18 16.42 -6.44
CA ALA A 54 -4.62 16.62 -6.60
C ALA A 54 -5.24 17.13 -5.30
N GLY A 55 -6.40 17.78 -5.42
CA GLY A 55 -7.17 18.28 -4.28
C GLY A 55 -7.60 17.17 -3.32
N THR A 56 -7.82 17.52 -2.06
CA THR A 56 -8.38 16.61 -1.06
C THR A 56 -9.76 16.11 -1.50
N GLY A 57 -10.06 14.84 -1.24
CA GLY A 57 -11.34 14.22 -1.64
C GLY A 57 -11.43 13.82 -3.11
N MET A 58 -10.47 14.18 -3.98
CA MET A 58 -10.49 13.81 -5.41
C MET A 58 -10.13 12.35 -5.69
N GLY A 59 -9.92 11.52 -4.66
CA GLY A 59 -9.65 10.09 -4.83
C GLY A 59 -8.26 9.77 -5.39
N LYS A 60 -7.23 10.51 -4.98
CA LYS A 60 -5.81 10.33 -5.39
C LYS A 60 -5.35 8.87 -5.38
N MET A 61 -5.64 8.17 -4.28
CA MET A 61 -5.20 6.78 -4.09
C MET A 61 -5.73 5.80 -5.14
N HIS A 62 -6.89 6.06 -5.76
CA HIS A 62 -7.44 5.14 -6.77
C HIS A 62 -6.49 4.96 -7.95
N GLY A 63 -5.78 6.00 -8.40
CA GLY A 63 -4.80 5.86 -9.48
C GLY A 63 -3.67 4.89 -9.14
N PHE A 64 -3.28 4.81 -7.86
CA PHE A 64 -2.23 3.92 -7.37
C PHE A 64 -2.72 2.48 -7.16
N TRP A 65 -3.97 2.31 -6.72
CA TRP A 65 -4.58 1.00 -6.52
C TRP A 65 -4.78 0.22 -7.82
N LEU A 66 -4.98 0.92 -8.94
CA LEU A 66 -5.19 0.27 -10.24
C LEU A 66 -4.02 -0.64 -10.62
N LEU A 67 -2.80 -0.36 -10.19
CA LEU A 67 -1.63 -1.21 -10.42
C LEU A 67 -1.85 -2.65 -9.91
N LEU A 68 -2.54 -2.82 -8.78
CA LEU A 68 -2.77 -4.11 -8.13
C LEU A 68 -3.66 -5.04 -8.98
N LEU A 69 -4.53 -4.49 -9.83
CA LEU A 69 -5.38 -5.27 -10.72
C LEU A 69 -4.60 -5.96 -11.85
N PHE A 70 -3.41 -5.45 -12.18
CA PHE A 70 -2.59 -5.90 -13.31
C PHE A 70 -1.28 -6.58 -12.90
N ARG A 71 -0.97 -6.62 -11.60
CA ARG A 71 0.25 -7.22 -11.06
C ARG A 71 -0.11 -8.26 -9.98
N PRO A 72 -0.73 -9.38 -10.35
CA PRO A 72 -1.16 -10.41 -9.40
C PRO A 72 0.04 -10.95 -8.61
N GLY A 73 -0.12 -11.06 -7.29
CA GLY A 73 0.95 -11.48 -6.38
C GLY A 73 2.00 -10.40 -6.08
N GLY A 74 1.85 -9.20 -6.66
CA GLY A 74 2.65 -8.04 -6.30
C GLY A 74 2.16 -7.37 -5.02
N ILE A 75 3.08 -6.73 -4.31
CA ILE A 75 2.84 -6.06 -3.04
C ILE A 75 3.03 -4.55 -3.21
N GLN A 76 2.01 -3.78 -2.87
CA GLN A 76 2.13 -2.32 -2.76
C GLN A 76 2.30 -1.91 -1.30
N VAL A 77 3.34 -1.14 -1.00
CA VAL A 77 3.55 -0.56 0.34
C VAL A 77 3.09 0.89 0.30
N VAL A 78 2.23 1.29 1.23
CA VAL A 78 1.73 2.66 1.34
C VAL A 78 2.11 3.24 2.69
N ILE A 79 2.92 4.29 2.66
CA ILE A 79 3.39 5.00 3.83
C ILE A 79 2.45 6.19 4.06
N THR A 80 1.84 6.30 5.24
CA THR A 80 0.88 7.38 5.54
C THR A 80 1.03 7.88 6.98
N PRO A 81 1.00 9.19 7.24
CA PRO A 81 1.13 9.71 8.60
C PRO A 81 -0.16 9.50 9.43
N LEU A 82 -1.29 9.27 8.77
CA LEU A 82 -2.59 9.21 9.42
C LEU A 82 -3.10 7.77 9.59
N ASN A 83 -3.11 7.29 10.84
CA ASN A 83 -3.58 5.94 11.20
C ASN A 83 -5.02 5.67 10.74
N MET A 84 -5.92 6.65 10.85
CA MET A 84 -7.32 6.50 10.40
C MET A 84 -7.41 6.24 8.90
N LEU A 85 -6.50 6.83 8.12
CA LEU A 85 -6.48 6.66 6.68
C LEU A 85 -6.03 5.24 6.28
N GLY A 86 -5.21 4.58 7.11
CA GLY A 86 -4.84 3.19 6.90
C GLY A 86 -6.04 2.24 6.93
N LYS A 87 -6.93 2.39 7.93
CA LYS A 87 -8.15 1.56 8.02
C LYS A 87 -9.10 1.82 6.82
N GLN A 88 -9.25 3.08 6.41
CA GLN A 88 -10.07 3.46 5.25
C GLN A 88 -9.52 2.90 3.94
N ASN A 89 -8.19 2.91 3.75
CA ASN A 89 -7.53 2.33 2.59
C ASN A 89 -7.76 0.82 2.52
N VAL A 90 -7.54 0.09 3.62
CA VAL A 90 -7.77 -1.37 3.68
C VAL A 90 -9.23 -1.71 3.40
N ALA A 91 -10.18 -0.96 3.96
CA ALA A 91 -11.61 -1.17 3.71
C ALA A 91 -11.99 -0.93 2.24
N SER A 92 -11.37 0.04 1.58
CA SER A 92 -11.61 0.34 0.16
C SER A 92 -11.06 -0.76 -0.75
N LEU A 93 -9.88 -1.32 -0.41
CA LEU A 93 -9.25 -2.42 -1.14
C LEU A 93 -10.03 -3.74 -0.99
N ALA A 94 -10.59 -3.99 0.20
CA ALA A 94 -11.37 -5.20 0.47
C ALA A 94 -12.60 -5.32 -0.46
N LYS A 95 -13.20 -4.21 -0.88
CA LYS A 95 -14.31 -4.19 -1.86
C LYS A 95 -13.90 -4.77 -3.21
N ALA A 96 -12.63 -4.65 -3.56
CA ALA A 96 -12.06 -5.21 -4.79
C ALA A 96 -11.41 -6.59 -4.60
N GLY A 97 -11.66 -7.25 -3.46
CA GLY A 97 -11.04 -8.53 -3.13
C GLY A 97 -9.52 -8.44 -2.87
N ILE A 98 -8.97 -7.23 -2.74
CA ILE A 98 -7.55 -7.01 -2.50
C ILE A 98 -7.28 -7.05 -0.99
N ARG A 99 -6.31 -7.86 -0.59
CA ARG A 99 -6.01 -8.11 0.82
C ARG A 99 -5.07 -7.03 1.34
N GLY A 100 -5.64 -6.04 2.02
CA GLY A 100 -4.89 -4.98 2.70
C GLY A 100 -4.65 -5.26 4.18
N ILE A 101 -3.54 -4.77 4.73
CA ILE A 101 -3.29 -4.69 6.18
C ILE A 101 -2.75 -3.31 6.55
N ALA A 102 -3.12 -2.82 7.74
CA ALA A 102 -2.60 -1.58 8.30
C ALA A 102 -1.68 -1.88 9.51
N ILE A 103 -0.46 -1.35 9.50
CA ILE A 103 0.54 -1.47 10.56
C ILE A 103 0.80 -0.07 11.11
N ASN A 104 0.41 0.15 12.37
CA ASN A 104 0.62 1.41 13.07
C ASN A 104 1.13 1.20 14.50
N SER A 105 1.47 2.31 15.16
CA SER A 105 1.95 2.32 16.54
C SER A 105 0.97 1.63 17.51
N GLU A 106 -0.35 1.74 17.35
CA GLU A 106 -1.34 1.03 18.19
C GLU A 106 -1.27 -0.49 18.03
N THR A 107 -1.11 -1.00 16.80
CA THR A 107 -0.86 -2.43 16.53
C THR A 107 0.53 -2.87 16.99
N ALA A 108 1.49 -1.96 17.12
CA ALA A 108 2.86 -2.23 17.54
C ALA A 108 3.11 -2.05 19.05
N THR A 109 2.35 -1.19 19.74
CA THR A 109 2.45 -0.82 21.16
C THR A 109 1.27 0.06 21.60
N ALA A 110 0.48 -0.34 22.61
CA ALA A 110 -0.49 0.58 23.24
C ALA A 110 0.08 1.19 24.53
N ALA A 111 0.06 2.53 24.60
CA ALA A 111 0.33 3.33 25.78
C ALA A 111 -0.82 3.25 26.79
N SER A 112 -0.45 3.28 28.07
CA SER A 112 -1.28 3.54 29.25
C SER A 112 -2.59 2.73 29.41
N PHE A 113 -2.45 1.52 29.95
CA PHE A 113 -2.88 1.07 31.28
C PHE A 113 -2.65 -0.44 31.31
N SER A 114 -1.89 -0.95 32.29
CA SER A 114 -1.52 -2.38 32.46
C SER A 114 -0.52 -2.95 31.41
N VAL A 115 0.68 -2.38 31.36
CA VAL A 115 1.65 -2.42 30.23
C VAL A 115 2.37 -3.76 29.94
N ARG A 116 2.32 -4.82 30.76
CA ARG A 116 3.17 -6.01 30.52
C ARG A 116 2.47 -7.16 29.75
N ALA A 117 1.21 -7.45 30.07
CA ALA A 117 0.45 -8.53 29.43
C ALA A 117 -0.07 -8.16 28.03
N LEU A 118 -0.51 -6.91 27.85
CA LEU A 118 -0.97 -6.40 26.54
C LEU A 118 0.19 -6.24 25.54
N LYS A 119 1.38 -5.85 26.01
CA LYS A 119 2.57 -5.66 25.17
C LYS A 119 3.13 -6.98 24.63
N LEU A 120 3.01 -8.08 25.38
CA LEU A 120 3.37 -9.43 24.91
C LEU A 120 2.36 -9.98 23.88
N LYS A 121 1.05 -9.81 24.12
CA LYS A 121 0.01 -10.19 23.16
C LYS A 121 0.15 -9.43 21.84
N ASN A 122 0.45 -8.13 21.90
CA ASN A 122 0.60 -7.31 20.70
C ASN A 122 1.92 -7.57 19.95
N LYS A 123 3.02 -7.90 20.64
CA LYS A 123 4.26 -8.31 19.96
C LYS A 123 4.12 -9.67 19.26
N ALA A 124 3.40 -10.61 19.88
CA ALA A 124 3.06 -11.88 19.24
C ALA A 124 2.13 -11.67 18.04
N HIS A 125 1.15 -10.77 18.17
CA HIS A 125 0.25 -10.40 17.08
C HIS A 125 0.99 -9.75 15.91
N LEU A 126 1.85 -8.75 16.16
CA LEU A 126 2.67 -8.11 15.14
C LEU A 126 3.58 -9.13 14.44
N ARG A 127 4.21 -10.05 15.17
CA ARG A 127 5.00 -11.14 14.57
C ARG A 127 4.16 -12.08 13.71
N SER A 128 2.93 -12.37 14.13
CA SER A 128 2.00 -13.17 13.33
C SER A 128 1.62 -12.46 12.03
N ILE A 129 1.32 -11.15 12.11
CA ILE A 129 1.06 -10.31 10.93
C ILE A 129 2.26 -10.30 10.00
N LEU A 130 3.47 -10.05 10.51
CA LEU A 130 4.69 -10.02 9.69
C LEU A 130 5.02 -11.39 9.07
N LYS A 131 4.72 -12.49 9.76
CA LYS A 131 4.83 -13.84 9.18
C LYS A 131 3.83 -14.03 8.04
N ALA A 132 2.60 -13.58 8.20
CA ALA A 132 1.58 -13.63 7.15
C ALA A 132 1.96 -12.76 5.95
N ILE A 133 2.51 -11.57 6.18
CA ILE A 133 3.05 -10.70 5.15
C ILE A 133 4.22 -11.38 4.41
N GLY A 134 5.19 -11.93 5.14
CA GLY A 134 6.32 -12.67 4.55
C GLY A 134 5.89 -13.96 3.82
N SER A 135 4.65 -14.42 4.04
CA SER A 135 4.03 -15.54 3.35
C SER A 135 3.05 -15.10 2.25
N PHE A 136 3.08 -13.82 1.85
CA PHE A 136 2.32 -13.25 0.74
C PHE A 136 0.79 -13.34 0.90
N GLN A 137 0.30 -13.24 2.14
CA GLN A 137 -1.13 -13.22 2.44
C GLN A 137 -1.79 -11.86 2.22
N TYR A 138 -1.00 -10.80 1.96
CA TYR A 138 -1.48 -9.44 1.73
C TYR A 138 -0.85 -8.88 0.46
N ASP A 139 -1.68 -8.17 -0.31
CA ASP A 139 -1.32 -7.50 -1.56
C ASP A 139 -1.01 -6.01 -1.31
N THR A 140 -1.49 -5.45 -0.19
CA THR A 140 -1.21 -4.08 0.20
C THR A 140 -0.87 -3.97 1.69
N ILE A 141 0.19 -3.23 1.99
CA ILE A 141 0.64 -2.96 3.35
C ILE A 141 0.61 -1.46 3.55
N VAL A 142 -0.31 -0.97 4.38
CA VAL A 142 -0.35 0.42 4.80
C VAL A 142 0.43 0.55 6.10
N ILE A 143 1.49 1.34 6.14
CA ILE A 143 2.42 1.42 7.27
C ILE A 143 2.63 2.87 7.70
N SER A 144 2.77 3.11 9.01
CA SER A 144 3.18 4.42 9.51
C SER A 144 4.69 4.63 9.31
N PRO A 145 5.16 5.87 9.12
CA PRO A 145 6.58 6.16 8.99
C PRO A 145 7.39 5.68 10.19
N GLU A 146 6.84 5.80 11.41
CA GLU A 146 7.56 5.37 12.60
C GLU A 146 7.77 3.85 12.64
N GLN A 147 6.85 3.06 12.07
CA GLN A 147 7.05 1.62 11.93
C GLN A 147 7.96 1.27 10.75
N MET A 148 7.90 2.03 9.66
CA MET A 148 8.74 1.86 8.48
C MET A 148 10.22 2.11 8.81
N MET A 149 10.51 3.19 9.52
CA MET A 149 11.86 3.68 9.83
C MET A 149 12.41 3.18 11.18
N LYS A 150 11.66 2.30 11.87
CA LYS A 150 12.09 1.79 13.17
C LYS A 150 13.39 1.00 13.05
N LEU A 151 14.47 1.54 13.62
CA LEU A 151 15.77 0.86 13.70
C LEU A 151 15.65 -0.52 14.37
N ASN A 152 16.22 -1.54 13.72
CA ASN A 152 16.11 -2.95 14.10
C ASN A 152 14.66 -3.46 14.21
N GLY A 153 13.74 -2.77 13.51
CA GLY A 153 12.32 -3.08 13.44
C GLY A 153 12.06 -4.40 12.71
N ASP A 154 10.95 -5.04 13.05
CA ASP A 154 10.61 -6.31 12.40
C ASP A 154 10.19 -6.12 10.93
N PHE A 155 9.71 -4.92 10.53
CA PHE A 155 9.47 -4.57 9.12
C PHE A 155 10.76 -4.30 8.35
N GLU A 156 11.75 -3.64 8.95
CA GLU A 156 13.09 -3.46 8.36
C GLU A 156 13.73 -4.81 8.00
N LYS A 157 13.61 -5.80 8.89
CA LYS A 157 14.09 -7.17 8.63
C LYS A 157 13.37 -7.83 7.45
N LEU A 158 12.08 -7.54 7.29
CA LEU A 158 11.29 -8.03 6.17
C LEU A 158 11.72 -7.38 4.85
N LEU A 159 12.02 -6.08 4.84
CA LEU A 159 12.58 -5.37 3.67
C LEU A 159 13.98 -5.88 3.27
N LYS A 160 14.74 -6.43 4.22
CA LYS A 160 16.03 -7.09 3.95
C LYS A 160 15.89 -8.50 3.36
N ASN A 161 14.68 -9.07 3.28
CA ASN A 161 14.45 -10.38 2.68
C ASN A 161 14.25 -10.27 1.16
N PRO A 162 15.15 -10.82 0.31
CA PRO A 162 15.06 -10.69 -1.14
C PRO A 162 13.78 -11.27 -1.74
N LEU A 163 13.25 -12.36 -1.18
CA LEU A 163 11.99 -12.95 -1.64
C LEU A 163 10.81 -12.00 -1.41
N PHE A 164 10.82 -11.27 -0.31
CA PHE A 164 9.80 -10.27 -0.05
C PHE A 164 9.96 -9.06 -0.97
N THR A 165 11.17 -8.50 -1.06
CA THR A 165 11.44 -7.29 -1.83
C THR A 165 11.22 -7.49 -3.34
N SER A 166 11.52 -8.68 -3.88
CA SER A 166 11.22 -9.03 -5.28
C SER A 166 9.72 -9.05 -5.62
N ARG A 167 8.83 -9.07 -4.61
CA ARG A 167 7.38 -8.97 -4.79
C ARG A 167 6.86 -7.55 -4.63
N ILE A 168 7.66 -6.61 -4.12
CA ILE A 168 7.23 -5.21 -3.99
C ILE A 168 7.19 -4.59 -5.39
N ILE A 169 6.00 -4.15 -5.79
CA ILE A 169 5.75 -3.56 -7.12
C ILE A 169 5.66 -2.02 -7.07
N SER A 170 5.49 -1.44 -5.88
CA SER A 170 5.51 0.02 -5.67
C SER A 170 5.54 0.38 -4.19
N ILE A 171 6.15 1.53 -3.89
CA ILE A 171 6.08 2.21 -2.60
C ILE A 171 5.40 3.56 -2.82
N VAL A 172 4.28 3.80 -2.13
CA VAL A 172 3.49 5.03 -2.24
C VAL A 172 3.67 5.84 -0.98
N ILE A 173 4.17 7.06 -1.12
CA ILE A 173 4.32 8.01 -0.02
C ILE A 173 3.11 8.94 -0.03
N ASN A 174 2.18 8.74 0.90
CA ASN A 174 0.99 9.59 1.04
C ASN A 174 1.30 10.84 1.87
N GLU A 175 0.62 11.95 1.55
CA GLU A 175 0.90 13.27 2.14
C GLU A 175 2.39 13.66 2.04
N ALA A 176 3.02 13.44 0.87
CA ALA A 176 4.44 13.71 0.65
C ALA A 176 4.87 15.17 0.93
N HIS A 177 3.94 16.12 0.98
CA HIS A 177 4.21 17.48 1.44
C HIS A 177 4.73 17.52 2.89
N CYS A 178 4.50 16.46 3.68
CA CYS A 178 5.08 16.28 5.01
C CYS A 178 6.61 16.19 5.01
N LEU A 179 7.25 15.88 3.88
CA LEU A 179 8.71 15.86 3.77
C LEU A 179 9.33 17.24 4.02
N THR A 180 8.67 18.32 3.58
CA THR A 180 9.20 19.68 3.65
C THR A 180 8.47 20.55 4.67
N GLN A 181 7.13 20.50 4.71
CA GLN A 181 6.31 21.41 5.51
C GLN A 181 5.93 20.86 6.89
N TRP A 182 5.74 19.54 7.03
CA TRP A 182 5.33 18.90 8.30
C TRP A 182 6.40 17.93 8.85
N GLY A 183 7.67 18.09 8.47
CA GLY A 183 8.74 17.24 9.00
C GLY A 183 8.94 17.37 10.52
N GLU A 184 8.32 18.37 11.16
CA GLU A 184 8.24 18.44 12.63
C GLU A 184 7.10 17.58 13.23
N PHE A 185 6.05 17.31 12.46
CA PHE A 185 4.90 16.51 12.90
C PHE A 185 5.17 15.01 12.85
N CYS A 186 5.96 14.54 11.87
CA CYS A 186 6.43 13.16 11.77
C CYS A 186 7.87 13.15 11.22
N PRO A 187 8.88 13.28 12.09
CA PRO A 187 10.29 13.39 11.70
C PRO A 187 10.78 12.26 10.81
N GLU A 188 10.22 11.05 10.98
CA GLU A 188 10.60 9.85 10.24
C GLU A 188 10.33 9.95 8.74
N TYR A 189 9.43 10.85 8.30
CA TYR A 189 9.26 11.14 6.87
C TYR A 189 10.56 11.62 6.21
N ARG A 190 11.38 12.40 6.94
CA ARG A 190 12.66 12.91 6.42
C ARG A 190 13.67 11.80 6.14
N GLU A 191 13.51 10.66 6.81
CA GLU A 191 14.41 9.52 6.69
C GLU A 191 14.03 8.58 5.53
N LEU A 192 12.83 8.72 4.94
CA LEU A 192 12.35 7.86 3.85
C LEU A 192 13.24 7.88 2.59
N GLY A 193 14.14 8.86 2.45
CA GLY A 193 15.07 8.93 1.32
C GLY A 193 16.11 7.79 1.27
N CYS A 194 16.19 6.94 2.30
CA CYS A 194 17.06 5.77 2.30
C CYS A 194 16.42 4.50 1.71
N LEU A 195 15.13 4.55 1.35
CA LEU A 195 14.37 3.44 0.75
C LEU A 195 14.66 3.32 -0.75
#